data_AF-A0AAN1QKW0-F1
#
_entry.id   AF-A0AAN1QKW0-F1
#
_cell.length_a   1.000
_cell.length_b   1.000
_cell.length_c   1.000
_cell.angle_alpha   90.00
_cell.angle_beta   90.00
_cell.angle_gamma   90.00
#
_symmetry.space_group_name_H-M   'P 1'
#
loop_
_entity.id
_entity.type
_entity.pdbx_description
1 polymer ?
#
loop_
_entity_poly.entity_id
_entity_poly.type
_entity_poly.pdbx_seq_one_letter_code
_entity_poly.pdbx_strand_id
1 'polypeptide(L)'
;MTQRITALTTAVFLFGGAIALLPSTSAQAAEVNPNLLRRCQNALAERIGQRIQVQTDTLTPYFISNAEQGIRGQGNLDSSGNFRPFDFDCQVNVRDGRVVSLEYNYQSSGNNGTVNDNVRRRCQDALADRIGQRVQLSSDTFRPYFISNAEQGLRGEGTLDRAGNFRPFEFDCQVNTRTGRVNRLTYNYLSANNPTDISPAVLQACQIALRDRIGQRVQIDRNSLQSYFISNAAEGLRGEAVAGRETQPFQFDCQVNLRNGRVTRLDYDNAGSIADLTPVFTSHQDGERITTQGFTLTGRTQPNARVRVQVRASTAVLGGLIDVGGTTLVDREVIADRDGNFSVQVRRPVVVTSSTRYVVRASASLNGQTRDAEIVLRQQ
;
A
#
# COMPACT_ATOMS: atom_id res chain seq x y z
N MET A 1 44.17 74.48 -33.21
CA MET A 1 43.91 75.91 -33.52
C MET A 1 42.49 75.99 -34.08
N THR A 2 41.53 76.84 -33.70
CA THR A 2 41.39 77.85 -32.64
C THR A 2 39.91 78.29 -32.67
N GLN A 3 39.19 78.18 -31.55
CA GLN A 3 38.11 79.07 -31.03
C GLN A 3 36.76 79.25 -31.78
N ARG A 4 35.56 79.13 -31.15
CA ARG A 4 34.82 79.96 -30.10
C ARG A 4 33.96 81.06 -30.78
N ILE A 5 32.76 81.52 -30.36
CA ILE A 5 31.97 81.49 -29.10
C ILE A 5 30.44 81.63 -29.43
N THR A 6 29.52 81.38 -28.46
CA THR A 6 28.16 82.00 -28.25
C THR A 6 27.02 81.76 -29.26
N ALA A 7 25.71 81.78 -28.92
CA ALA A 7 24.91 81.77 -27.67
C ALA A 7 23.46 81.33 -28.07
N LEU A 8 22.53 80.88 -27.20
CA LEU A 8 21.82 81.71 -26.21
C LEU A 8 21.11 80.89 -25.11
N THR A 9 20.93 81.57 -23.99
CA THR A 9 20.20 81.18 -22.78
C THR A 9 18.68 81.21 -22.93
N THR A 10 17.99 80.24 -22.32
CA THR A 10 16.73 80.51 -21.60
C THR A 10 16.70 79.69 -20.32
N ALA A 11 16.57 80.36 -19.17
CA ALA A 11 16.38 79.70 -17.87
C ALA A 11 15.03 80.14 -17.30
N VAL A 12 14.23 79.18 -16.84
CA VAL A 12 13.03 79.44 -16.03
C VAL A 12 13.08 78.52 -14.82
N PHE A 13 13.37 79.09 -13.66
CA PHE A 13 13.12 78.46 -12.37
C PHE A 13 11.70 78.81 -11.93
N LEU A 14 10.86 77.82 -11.68
CA LEU A 14 9.76 77.95 -10.72
C LEU A 14 9.66 76.68 -9.87
N PHE A 15 9.40 76.90 -8.59
CA PHE A 15 9.41 75.88 -7.54
C PHE A 15 8.18 74.97 -7.62
N GLY A 16 8.37 73.67 -7.38
CA GLY A 16 7.26 72.71 -7.25
C GLY A 16 7.71 71.36 -6.69
N GLY A 17 7.49 71.15 -5.40
CA GLY A 17 7.45 69.84 -4.73
C GLY A 17 8.48 68.78 -5.13
N ALA A 18 9.64 68.76 -4.48
CA ALA A 18 10.50 67.59 -4.49
C ALA A 18 9.84 66.42 -3.74
N ILE A 19 9.05 65.60 -4.45
CA ILE A 19 8.77 64.24 -3.99
C ILE A 19 10.10 63.51 -4.03
N ALA A 20 10.67 63.24 -2.86
CA ALA A 20 11.81 62.35 -2.74
C ALA A 20 11.36 60.94 -3.14
N LEU A 21 11.50 60.61 -4.42
CA LEU A 21 11.58 59.24 -4.89
C LEU A 21 12.83 58.62 -4.26
N LEU A 22 12.65 58.09 -3.05
CA LEU A 22 13.59 57.15 -2.47
C LEU A 22 13.84 56.08 -3.54
N PRO A 23 15.10 55.81 -3.94
CA PRO A 23 15.37 54.64 -4.75
C PRO A 23 14.82 53.45 -3.98
N SER A 24 13.98 52.65 -4.63
CA SER A 24 13.43 51.45 -4.04
C SER A 24 14.60 50.63 -3.51
N THR A 25 14.62 50.42 -2.18
CA THR A 25 15.56 49.50 -1.56
C THR A 25 15.34 48.16 -2.21
N SER A 26 16.25 47.78 -3.11
CA SER A 26 16.36 46.41 -3.57
C SER A 26 16.49 45.58 -2.30
N ALA A 27 15.50 44.71 -2.07
CA ALA A 27 15.56 43.79 -0.96
C ALA A 27 16.80 42.93 -1.19
N GLN A 28 17.88 43.23 -0.46
CA GLN A 28 19.07 42.41 -0.45
C GLN A 28 18.60 41.02 -0.03
N ALA A 29 18.74 40.04 -0.92
CA ALA A 29 18.37 38.67 -0.64
C ALA A 29 19.08 38.27 0.66
N ALA A 30 18.30 37.98 1.70
CA ALA A 30 18.85 37.76 3.02
C ALA A 30 19.83 36.59 2.95
N GLU A 31 21.12 36.87 3.19
CA GLU A 31 22.18 35.89 2.97
C GLU A 31 21.92 34.66 3.85
N VAL A 32 21.72 33.52 3.20
CA VAL A 32 21.31 32.29 3.89
C VAL A 32 22.46 31.83 4.78
N ASN A 33 22.19 31.73 6.08
CA ASN A 33 23.17 31.29 7.07
C ASN A 33 23.83 29.96 6.63
N PRO A 34 25.15 29.91 6.37
CA PRO A 34 25.81 28.72 5.85
C PRO A 34 25.69 27.50 6.77
N ASN A 35 25.56 27.71 8.08
CA ASN A 35 25.33 26.62 9.02
C ASN A 35 23.92 26.04 8.92
N LEU A 36 22.91 26.88 8.69
CA LEU A 36 21.52 26.46 8.47
C LEU A 36 21.42 25.61 7.21
N LEU A 37 21.95 26.11 6.09
CA LEU A 37 21.99 25.40 4.81
C LEU A 37 22.69 24.04 4.93
N ARG A 38 23.87 23.99 5.56
CA ARG A 38 24.63 22.75 5.75
C ARG A 38 23.89 21.71 6.61
N ARG A 39 23.17 22.12 7.66
CA ARG A 39 22.33 21.21 8.47
C ARG A 39 21.21 20.60 7.61
N CYS A 40 20.53 21.43 6.83
CA CYS A 40 19.46 20.99 5.93
C CYS A 40 19.97 20.07 4.81
N GLN A 41 21.10 20.39 4.18
CA GLN A 41 21.74 19.54 3.17
C GLN A 41 22.09 18.16 3.73
N ASN A 42 22.69 18.08 4.93
CA ASN A 42 23.02 16.80 5.55
C ASN A 42 21.77 15.97 5.84
N ALA A 43 20.72 16.56 6.41
CA ALA A 43 19.48 15.85 6.72
C ALA A 43 18.68 15.44 5.47
N LEU A 44 18.72 16.24 4.40
CA LEU A 44 18.18 15.87 3.09
C LEU A 44 18.95 14.68 2.51
N ALA A 45 20.29 14.72 2.49
CA ALA A 45 21.11 13.65 1.95
C ALA A 45 20.94 12.34 2.73
N GLU A 46 20.86 12.40 4.06
CA GLU A 46 20.59 11.25 4.93
C GLU A 46 19.20 10.66 4.68
N ARG A 47 18.16 11.50 4.58
CA ARG A 47 16.77 11.05 4.39
C ARG A 47 16.46 10.56 2.98
N ILE A 48 17.09 11.13 1.96
CA ILE A 48 16.93 10.74 0.55
C ILE A 48 17.83 9.54 0.22
N GLY A 49 18.98 9.41 0.88
CA GLY A 49 19.95 8.32 0.65
C GLY A 49 20.71 8.44 -0.67
N GLN A 50 20.77 9.63 -1.27
CA GLN A 50 21.46 9.92 -2.53
C GLN A 50 22.25 11.23 -2.44
N ARG A 51 23.13 11.48 -3.41
CA ARG A 51 23.77 12.79 -3.55
C ARG A 51 22.74 13.82 -3.98
N ILE A 52 22.81 15.00 -3.38
CA ILE A 52 21.94 16.13 -3.68
C ILE A 52 22.78 17.36 -4.02
N GLN A 53 22.26 18.21 -4.90
CA GLN A 53 22.80 19.52 -5.21
C GLN A 53 21.69 20.56 -5.00
N VAL A 54 21.76 21.31 -3.89
CA VAL A 54 20.83 22.40 -3.60
C VAL A 54 21.16 23.62 -4.48
N GLN A 55 20.14 24.21 -5.09
CA GLN A 55 20.22 25.40 -5.93
C GLN A 55 20.22 26.65 -5.05
N THR A 56 21.40 27.23 -4.80
CA THR A 56 21.59 28.32 -3.83
C THR A 56 20.85 29.61 -4.18
N ASP A 57 20.57 29.82 -5.47
CA ASP A 57 19.82 30.93 -6.05
C ASP A 57 18.30 30.87 -5.78
N THR A 58 17.78 29.69 -5.44
CA THR A 58 16.35 29.48 -5.12
C THR A 58 16.03 29.58 -3.62
N LEU A 59 17.05 29.79 -2.78
CA LEU A 59 16.92 29.70 -1.34
C LEU A 59 16.19 30.90 -0.74
N THR A 60 15.09 30.63 -0.05
CA THR A 60 14.31 31.61 0.69
C THR A 60 14.39 31.28 2.19
N PRO A 61 15.22 31.98 2.98
CA PRO A 61 15.22 31.83 4.43
C PRO A 61 13.97 32.48 5.03
N TYR A 62 13.45 31.90 6.12
CA TYR A 62 12.33 32.47 6.86
C TYR A 62 12.47 32.26 8.37
N PHE A 63 11.94 33.20 9.13
CA PHE A 63 11.98 33.17 10.60
C PHE A 63 10.72 32.52 11.15
N ILE A 64 10.88 31.61 12.12
CA ILE A 64 9.77 30.96 12.84
C ILE A 64 9.73 31.49 14.28
N SER A 65 10.87 31.44 14.98
CA SER A 65 11.00 31.95 16.34
C SER A 65 12.46 32.27 16.69
N ASN A 66 12.68 32.88 17.86
CA ASN A 66 14.03 33.10 18.43
C ASN A 66 14.81 31.80 18.71
N ALA A 67 14.19 30.63 18.53
CA ALA A 67 14.83 29.33 18.62
C ALA A 67 14.85 28.57 17.29
N GLU A 68 14.13 29.01 16.25
CA GLU A 68 13.87 28.23 15.03
C GLU A 68 13.90 29.08 13.77
N GLN A 69 14.68 28.64 12.78
CA GLN A 69 14.78 29.25 11.46
C GLN A 69 14.50 28.19 10.39
N GLY A 70 13.81 28.62 9.34
CA GLY A 70 13.48 27.81 8.19
C GLY A 70 14.23 28.25 6.93
N ILE A 71 14.36 27.33 6.00
CA ILE A 71 14.91 27.54 4.66
C ILE A 71 14.09 26.69 3.69
N ARG A 72 13.52 27.36 2.69
CA ARG A 72 12.91 26.73 1.51
C ARG A 72 13.82 26.92 0.31
N GLY A 73 13.69 26.04 -0.67
CA GLY A 73 14.34 26.19 -1.96
C GLY A 73 14.25 24.92 -2.78
N GLN A 74 15.05 24.86 -3.83
CA GLN A 74 15.11 23.77 -4.78
C GLN A 74 16.46 23.06 -4.74
N GLY A 75 16.47 21.83 -5.20
CA GLY A 75 17.67 21.05 -5.40
C GLY A 75 17.46 20.00 -6.48
N ASN A 76 18.56 19.35 -6.88
CA ASN A 76 18.54 18.24 -7.81
C ASN A 76 19.16 17.01 -7.16
N LEU A 77 18.61 15.83 -7.43
CA LEU A 77 19.30 14.57 -7.13
C LEU A 77 20.40 14.32 -8.17
N ASP A 78 21.62 14.01 -7.72
CA ASP A 78 22.66 13.44 -8.56
C ASP A 78 22.58 11.91 -8.50
N SER A 79 21.90 11.34 -9.50
CA SER A 79 21.80 9.90 -9.71
C SER A 79 22.30 9.54 -11.10
N SER A 80 23.62 9.37 -11.23
CA SER A 80 24.29 8.77 -12.40
C SER A 80 23.89 9.40 -13.74
N GLY A 81 23.84 10.72 -13.80
CA GLY A 81 23.56 11.49 -15.02
C GLY A 81 22.11 11.94 -15.22
N ASN A 82 21.17 11.52 -14.36
CA ASN A 82 19.79 12.01 -14.39
C ASN A 82 19.51 12.95 -13.20
N PHE A 83 19.47 14.26 -13.47
CA PHE A 83 19.07 15.27 -12.49
C PHE A 83 17.55 15.21 -12.28
N ARG A 84 17.11 15.02 -11.03
CA ARG A 84 15.69 15.11 -10.65
C ARG A 84 15.47 16.32 -9.74
N PRO A 85 14.72 17.36 -10.17
CA PRO A 85 14.46 18.52 -9.34
C PRO A 85 13.52 18.19 -8.18
N PHE A 86 13.70 18.86 -7.05
CA PHE A 86 12.84 18.80 -5.88
C PHE A 86 12.77 20.15 -5.17
N ASP A 87 11.59 20.51 -4.68
CA ASP A 87 11.43 21.56 -3.67
C ASP A 87 11.67 20.96 -2.27
N PHE A 88 12.16 21.76 -1.33
CA PHE A 88 12.23 21.37 0.08
C PHE A 88 11.86 22.52 1.02
N ASP A 89 11.41 22.16 2.21
CA ASP A 89 11.26 23.02 3.38
C ASP A 89 11.97 22.36 4.57
N CYS A 90 12.97 23.04 5.11
CA CYS A 90 13.76 22.56 6.23
C CYS A 90 13.73 23.57 7.36
N GLN A 91 13.39 23.11 8.57
CA GLN A 91 13.31 23.90 9.78
C GLN A 91 14.34 23.39 10.79
N VAL A 92 15.16 24.30 11.32
CA VAL A 92 16.25 23.97 12.24
C VAL A 92 16.12 24.79 13.50
N ASN A 93 16.23 24.13 14.65
CA ASN A 93 16.37 24.81 15.91
C ASN A 93 17.79 25.37 16.00
N VAL A 94 17.92 26.70 16.03
CA VAL A 94 19.22 27.39 15.96
C VAL A 94 19.99 27.37 17.28
N ARG A 95 19.40 26.85 18.37
CA ARG A 95 20.07 26.71 19.68
C ARG A 95 20.87 25.42 19.79
N ASP A 96 20.30 24.29 19.33
CA ASP A 96 20.94 22.97 19.35
C ASP A 96 21.46 22.53 17.96
N GLY A 97 21.06 23.22 16.88
CA GLY A 97 21.40 22.90 15.50
C GLY A 97 20.67 21.68 14.94
N ARG A 98 19.61 21.20 15.60
CA ARG A 98 18.82 20.03 15.21
C ARG A 98 17.74 20.40 14.20
N VAL A 99 17.58 19.58 13.17
CA VAL A 99 16.48 19.70 12.22
C VAL A 99 15.18 19.28 12.92
N VAL A 100 14.23 20.21 13.01
CA VAL A 100 12.92 20.05 13.70
C VAL A 100 11.87 19.53 12.73
N SER A 101 11.85 20.06 11.51
CA SER A 101 11.02 19.57 10.41
C SER A 101 11.84 19.52 9.13
N LEU A 102 11.52 18.53 8.30
CA LEU A 102 12.08 18.41 6.96
C LEU A 102 11.04 17.80 6.03
N GLU A 103 10.65 18.56 5.03
CA GLU A 103 9.75 18.16 3.95
C GLU A 103 10.47 18.37 2.62
N TYR A 104 10.25 17.47 1.67
CA TYR A 104 10.74 17.61 0.30
C TYR A 104 9.80 16.93 -0.67
N ASN A 105 9.63 17.53 -1.84
CA ASN A 105 8.72 17.08 -2.89
C ASN A 105 9.45 17.12 -4.23
N TYR A 106 9.47 16.01 -4.95
CA TYR A 106 10.00 16.00 -6.32
C TYR A 106 9.12 16.88 -7.21
N GLN A 107 9.75 17.81 -7.92
CA GLN A 107 9.09 18.54 -8.98
C GLN A 107 8.95 17.58 -10.16
N SER A 108 7.73 17.12 -10.43
CA SER A 108 7.51 16.36 -11.65
C SER A 108 7.57 17.29 -12.85
N SER A 109 8.34 16.92 -13.87
CA SER A 109 8.42 17.69 -15.11
C SER A 109 7.15 17.45 -15.94
N GLY A 110 6.08 18.14 -15.57
CA GLY A 110 4.80 18.13 -16.27
C GLY A 110 3.77 17.17 -15.71
N ASN A 111 3.06 17.59 -14.66
CA ASN A 111 1.62 17.86 -14.77
C ASN A 111 1.10 18.48 -13.46
N ASN A 112 0.44 19.64 -13.56
CA ASN A 112 -0.01 20.43 -12.41
C ASN A 112 -1.34 19.92 -11.81
N GLY A 113 -1.46 18.60 -11.67
CA GLY A 113 -2.52 17.93 -10.94
C GLY A 113 -1.92 17.29 -9.70
N THR A 114 -1.96 17.99 -8.56
CA THR A 114 -1.39 17.55 -7.28
C THR A 114 -1.84 16.13 -6.94
N VAL A 115 -0.95 15.17 -7.19
CA VAL A 115 -1.15 13.78 -6.78
C VAL A 115 -1.16 13.76 -5.27
N ASN A 116 -2.23 13.23 -4.69
CA ASN A 116 -2.34 13.12 -3.24
C ASN A 116 -1.22 12.20 -2.73
N ASP A 117 -0.32 12.76 -1.93
CA ASP A 117 0.88 12.07 -1.42
C ASP A 117 0.58 10.79 -0.64
N ASN A 118 -0.57 10.73 0.02
CA ASN A 118 -1.06 9.52 0.67
C ASN A 118 -1.44 8.46 -0.39
N VAL A 119 -2.18 8.84 -1.45
CA VAL A 119 -2.52 7.93 -2.56
C VAL A 119 -1.25 7.40 -3.25
N ARG A 120 -0.30 8.28 -3.58
CA ARG A 120 1.01 7.89 -4.13
C ARG A 120 1.70 6.85 -3.24
N ARG A 121 1.82 7.13 -1.94
CA ARG A 121 2.49 6.24 -0.98
C ARG A 121 1.78 4.89 -0.88
N ARG A 122 0.44 4.85 -0.72
CA ARG A 122 -0.34 3.61 -0.67
C ARG A 122 -0.19 2.77 -1.95
N CYS A 123 -0.15 3.40 -3.11
CA CYS A 123 0.11 2.71 -4.38
C CYS A 123 1.54 2.16 -4.47
N GLN A 124 2.54 2.93 -4.04
CA GLN A 124 3.93 2.47 -4.03
C GLN A 124 4.16 1.32 -3.05
N ASP A 125 3.61 1.41 -1.83
CA ASP A 125 3.69 0.36 -0.81
C ASP A 125 3.02 -0.92 -1.33
N ALA A 126 1.79 -0.83 -1.84
CA ALA A 126 1.08 -1.99 -2.38
C ALA A 126 1.74 -2.58 -3.64
N LEU A 127 2.39 -1.76 -4.48
CA LEU A 127 3.20 -2.26 -5.60
C LEU A 127 4.46 -2.97 -5.12
N ALA A 128 5.18 -2.43 -4.13
CA ALA A 128 6.34 -3.08 -3.55
C ALA A 128 5.96 -4.42 -2.89
N ASP A 129 4.85 -4.43 -2.14
CA ASP A 129 4.30 -5.63 -1.50
C ASP A 129 3.86 -6.67 -2.53
N ARG A 130 3.14 -6.27 -3.59
CA ARG A 130 2.60 -7.16 -4.66
C ARG A 130 3.67 -7.68 -5.63
N ILE A 131 4.71 -6.90 -5.91
CA ILE A 131 5.81 -7.31 -6.78
C ILE A 131 6.89 -8.07 -5.97
N GLY A 132 7.00 -7.79 -4.67
CA GLY A 132 8.01 -8.35 -3.77
C GLY A 132 9.41 -7.76 -3.96
N GLN A 133 9.50 -6.55 -4.51
CA GLN A 133 10.76 -5.87 -4.83
C GLN A 133 10.65 -4.37 -4.54
N ARG A 134 11.78 -3.67 -4.46
CA ARG A 134 11.76 -2.20 -4.29
C ARG A 134 11.25 -1.57 -5.57
N VAL A 135 10.14 -0.83 -5.44
CA VAL A 135 9.49 -0.11 -6.53
C VAL A 135 9.81 1.38 -6.42
N GLN A 136 10.29 1.97 -7.51
CA GLN A 136 10.48 3.41 -7.66
C GLN A 136 9.54 3.94 -8.74
N LEU A 137 8.48 4.61 -8.32
CA LEU A 137 7.50 5.19 -9.24
C LEU A 137 8.04 6.46 -9.93
N SER A 138 7.64 6.67 -11.19
CA SER A 138 8.04 7.82 -12.00
C SER A 138 7.01 8.94 -11.85
N SER A 139 7.32 9.94 -11.03
CA SER A 139 6.46 11.09 -10.72
C SER A 139 6.00 11.86 -11.97
N ASP A 140 6.81 11.87 -13.02
CA ASP A 140 6.60 12.59 -14.28
C ASP A 140 5.51 11.96 -15.16
N THR A 141 5.15 10.71 -14.84
CA THR A 141 4.16 9.92 -15.59
C THR A 141 2.81 9.83 -14.89
N PHE A 142 2.70 10.43 -13.70
CA PHE A 142 1.50 10.30 -12.86
C PHE A 142 0.28 10.98 -13.47
N ARG A 143 -0.81 10.21 -13.54
CA ARG A 143 -2.13 10.63 -14.01
C ARG A 143 -3.14 10.27 -12.92
N PRO A 144 -3.37 11.16 -11.92
CA PRO A 144 -4.42 10.96 -10.95
C PRO A 144 -5.79 11.11 -11.63
N TYR A 145 -6.77 10.31 -11.20
CA TYR A 145 -8.13 10.40 -11.72
C TYR A 145 -9.17 10.17 -10.61
N PHE A 146 -10.32 10.82 -10.74
CA PHE A 146 -11.41 10.71 -9.77
C PHE A 146 -12.24 9.45 -10.04
N ILE A 147 -12.60 8.72 -8.98
CA ILE A 147 -13.55 7.59 -9.03
C ILE A 147 -14.78 7.95 -8.21
N SER A 148 -14.61 8.37 -6.96
CA SER A 148 -15.70 8.85 -6.10
C SER A 148 -15.21 9.77 -4.97
N ASN A 149 -16.14 10.36 -4.21
CA ASN A 149 -15.84 11.13 -2.99
C ASN A 149 -15.19 10.32 -1.85
N ALA A 150 -14.93 9.03 -2.06
CA ALA A 150 -14.22 8.15 -1.14
C ALA A 150 -13.05 7.41 -1.82
N GLU A 151 -12.77 7.66 -3.10
CA GLU A 151 -11.88 6.83 -3.90
C GLU A 151 -11.19 7.62 -5.03
N GLN A 152 -9.86 7.52 -5.06
CA GLN A 152 -9.01 8.18 -6.04
C GLN A 152 -8.14 7.13 -6.74
N GLY A 153 -8.09 7.22 -8.07
CA GLY A 153 -7.18 6.45 -8.90
C GLY A 153 -5.88 7.19 -9.17
N LEU A 154 -4.81 6.43 -9.36
CA LEU A 154 -3.50 6.90 -9.79
C LEU A 154 -2.94 5.93 -10.83
N ARG A 155 -2.65 6.44 -12.02
CA ARG A 155 -1.91 5.73 -13.06
C ARG A 155 -0.54 6.34 -13.26
N GLY A 156 0.36 5.59 -13.86
CA GLY A 156 1.65 6.09 -14.32
C GLY A 156 2.60 4.94 -14.61
N GLU A 157 3.88 5.23 -14.58
CA GLU A 157 4.97 4.30 -14.75
C GLU A 157 5.81 4.21 -13.47
N GLY A 158 6.56 3.13 -13.35
CA GLY A 158 7.57 2.94 -12.32
C GLY A 158 8.70 2.07 -12.84
N THR A 159 9.72 1.91 -12.01
CA THR A 159 10.85 1.01 -12.27
C THR A 159 11.05 0.09 -11.08
N LEU A 160 11.45 -1.15 -11.34
CA LEU A 160 12.00 -2.01 -10.30
C LEU A 160 13.46 -1.66 -10.04
N ASP A 161 13.80 -1.42 -8.79
CA ASP A 161 15.20 -1.31 -8.34
C ASP A 161 15.68 -2.69 -7.86
N ARG A 162 16.56 -3.29 -8.66
CA ARG A 162 17.33 -4.46 -8.25
C ARG A 162 18.74 -4.43 -8.84
N ALA A 163 19.70 -4.03 -8.01
CA ALA A 163 21.14 -4.17 -8.29
C ALA A 163 21.55 -3.65 -9.69
N GLY A 164 21.06 -2.45 -10.06
CA GLY A 164 21.39 -1.76 -11.31
C GLY A 164 20.51 -2.10 -12.53
N ASN A 165 19.57 -3.05 -12.43
CA ASN A 165 18.68 -3.39 -13.53
C ASN A 165 17.29 -2.74 -13.39
N PHE A 166 17.14 -1.52 -13.92
CA PHE A 166 15.86 -0.82 -13.96
C PHE A 166 14.91 -1.48 -14.97
N ARG A 167 13.78 -2.02 -14.48
CA ARG A 167 12.69 -2.54 -15.34
C ARG A 167 11.50 -1.60 -15.32
N PRO A 168 11.22 -0.86 -16.42
CA PRO A 168 10.06 0.01 -16.48
C PRO A 168 8.76 -0.81 -16.55
N PHE A 169 7.73 -0.32 -15.89
CA PHE A 169 6.38 -0.89 -15.89
C PHE A 169 5.33 0.22 -15.77
N GLU A 170 4.17 0.06 -16.37
CA GLU A 170 2.97 0.89 -16.14
C GLU A 170 2.14 0.35 -14.98
N PHE A 171 1.36 1.19 -14.31
CA PHE A 171 0.41 0.79 -13.28
C PHE A 171 -0.89 1.60 -13.28
N ASP A 172 -1.93 0.99 -12.72
CA ASP A 172 -3.20 1.59 -12.32
C ASP A 172 -3.52 1.09 -10.90
N CYS A 173 -3.66 2.03 -9.97
CA CYS A 173 -3.90 1.81 -8.56
C CYS A 173 -5.10 2.64 -8.10
N GLN A 174 -6.01 2.04 -7.32
CA GLN A 174 -7.22 2.67 -6.83
C GLN A 174 -7.25 2.61 -5.31
N VAL A 175 -7.33 3.78 -4.66
CA VAL A 175 -7.20 3.92 -3.22
C VAL A 175 -8.46 4.53 -2.63
N ASN A 176 -9.04 3.85 -1.65
CA ASN A 176 -10.09 4.41 -0.83
C ASN A 176 -9.48 5.50 0.08
N THR A 177 -9.76 6.77 -0.22
CA THR A 177 -9.13 7.93 0.43
C THR A 177 -9.53 8.10 1.90
N ARG A 178 -10.63 7.48 2.34
CA ARG A 178 -11.10 7.51 3.74
C ARG A 178 -10.41 6.47 4.62
N THR A 179 -10.13 5.29 4.07
CA THR A 179 -9.54 4.16 4.82
C THR A 179 -8.06 3.94 4.53
N GLY A 180 -7.52 4.57 3.47
CA GLY A 180 -6.16 4.35 2.99
C GLY A 180 -5.92 2.97 2.35
N ARG A 181 -6.96 2.16 2.16
CA ARG A 181 -6.86 0.83 1.55
C ARG A 181 -6.79 0.91 0.03
N VAL A 182 -5.95 0.08 -0.57
CA VAL A 182 -5.92 -0.13 -2.03
C VAL A 182 -7.03 -1.11 -2.39
N ASN A 183 -7.99 -0.66 -3.19
CA ASN A 183 -9.15 -1.45 -3.63
C ASN A 183 -8.83 -2.29 -4.87
N ARG A 184 -8.00 -1.75 -5.76
CA ARG A 184 -7.55 -2.40 -7.00
C ARG A 184 -6.12 -1.98 -7.30
N LEU A 185 -5.32 -2.94 -7.77
CA LEU A 185 -3.97 -2.68 -8.24
C LEU A 185 -3.66 -3.57 -9.44
N THR A 186 -3.26 -2.95 -10.54
CA THR A 186 -2.82 -3.63 -11.77
C THR A 186 -1.53 -2.97 -12.26
N TYR A 187 -0.59 -3.74 -12.80
CA TYR A 187 0.67 -3.23 -13.33
C TYR A 187 1.13 -4.06 -14.55
N ASN A 188 1.97 -3.49 -15.42
CA ASN A 188 2.39 -4.04 -16.71
C ASN A 188 3.85 -3.72 -17.03
N TYR A 189 4.72 -4.73 -17.08
CA TYR A 189 6.11 -4.53 -17.52
C TYR A 189 6.17 -4.07 -18.98
N LEU A 190 6.90 -2.99 -19.24
CA LEU A 190 7.12 -2.51 -20.59
C LEU A 190 8.06 -3.47 -21.33
N SER A 191 7.70 -3.78 -22.57
CA SER A 191 8.01 -5.05 -23.25
C SER A 191 9.46 -5.26 -23.69
N ALA A 192 10.35 -4.28 -23.50
CA ALA A 192 11.71 -4.27 -24.06
C ALA A 192 12.61 -5.45 -23.65
N ASN A 193 12.24 -6.22 -22.62
CA ASN A 193 12.97 -7.41 -22.16
C ASN A 193 12.04 -8.58 -21.77
N ASN A 194 10.80 -8.64 -22.26
CA ASN A 194 9.92 -9.77 -21.98
C ASN A 194 10.24 -10.93 -22.95
N PRO A 195 10.25 -12.20 -22.50
CA PRO A 195 10.34 -13.33 -23.41
C PRO A 195 9.16 -13.30 -24.39
N THR A 196 9.41 -13.52 -25.67
CA THR A 196 8.33 -13.66 -26.68
C THR A 196 7.56 -14.96 -26.49
N ASP A 197 8.21 -15.98 -25.93
CA ASP A 197 7.67 -17.30 -25.68
C ASP A 197 7.50 -17.56 -24.17
N ILE A 198 6.45 -18.27 -23.81
CA ILE A 198 6.19 -18.68 -22.42
C ILE A 198 6.90 -20.01 -22.17
N SER A 199 7.85 -20.02 -21.23
CA SER A 199 8.55 -21.26 -20.84
C SER A 199 7.55 -22.32 -20.34
N PRO A 200 7.49 -23.52 -20.95
CA PRO A 200 6.56 -24.58 -20.52
C PRO A 200 6.75 -24.99 -19.05
N ALA A 201 8.00 -24.96 -18.57
CA ALA A 201 8.34 -25.26 -17.18
C ALA A 201 7.77 -24.20 -16.21
N VAL A 202 7.81 -22.91 -16.59
CA VAL A 202 7.24 -21.81 -15.79
C VAL A 202 5.71 -21.93 -15.76
N LEU A 203 5.07 -22.16 -16.92
CA LEU A 203 3.62 -22.38 -16.99
C LEU A 203 3.18 -23.57 -16.12
N GLN A 204 3.90 -24.70 -16.18
CA GLN A 204 3.59 -25.87 -15.36
C GLN A 204 3.75 -25.60 -13.86
N ALA A 205 4.85 -24.95 -13.44
CA ALA A 205 5.09 -24.60 -12.05
C ALA A 205 4.00 -23.68 -11.49
N CYS A 206 3.61 -22.65 -12.26
CA CYS A 206 2.55 -21.73 -11.88
C CYS A 206 1.18 -22.40 -11.83
N GLN A 207 0.87 -23.28 -12.79
CA GLN A 207 -0.40 -24.02 -12.79
C GLN A 207 -0.51 -24.98 -11.60
N ILE A 208 0.59 -25.61 -11.18
CA ILE A 208 0.63 -26.45 -9.97
C ILE A 208 0.38 -25.58 -8.74
N ALA A 209 1.14 -24.49 -8.55
CA ALA A 209 1.00 -23.64 -7.37
C ALA A 209 -0.39 -22.99 -7.24
N LEU A 210 -1.01 -22.59 -8.36
CA LEU A 210 -2.40 -22.11 -8.37
C LEU A 210 -3.39 -23.22 -7.97
N ARG A 211 -3.19 -24.47 -8.43
CA ARG A 211 -4.05 -25.60 -8.05
C ARG A 211 -3.89 -25.99 -6.59
N ASP A 212 -2.68 -25.89 -6.03
CA ASP A 212 -2.40 -26.17 -4.62
C ASP A 212 -2.97 -25.09 -3.70
N ARG A 213 -3.02 -23.82 -4.16
CA ARG A 213 -3.49 -22.66 -3.38
C ARG A 213 -5.00 -22.40 -3.48
N ILE A 214 -5.58 -22.60 -4.66
CA ILE A 214 -6.96 -22.22 -4.99
C ILE A 214 -7.83 -23.47 -5.22
N GLY A 215 -7.28 -24.50 -5.87
CA GLY A 215 -7.91 -25.82 -5.99
C GLY A 215 -7.67 -26.51 -7.34
N GLN A 216 -7.87 -27.83 -7.36
CA GLN A 216 -7.62 -28.73 -8.51
C GLN A 216 -8.29 -28.30 -9.84
N ARG A 217 -9.33 -27.45 -9.78
CA ARG A 217 -10.11 -27.02 -10.95
C ARG A 217 -9.60 -25.75 -11.63
N VAL A 218 -8.50 -25.14 -11.17
CA VAL A 218 -7.95 -23.94 -11.83
C VAL A 218 -7.52 -24.24 -13.27
N GLN A 219 -8.09 -23.45 -14.19
CA GLN A 219 -7.72 -23.38 -15.60
C GLN A 219 -7.19 -21.98 -15.90
N ILE A 220 -5.98 -21.92 -16.44
CA ILE A 220 -5.34 -20.67 -16.91
C ILE A 220 -5.82 -20.43 -18.34
N ASP A 221 -6.27 -19.21 -18.65
CA ASP A 221 -6.50 -18.82 -20.04
C ASP A 221 -5.15 -18.56 -20.71
N ARG A 222 -4.78 -19.42 -21.66
CA ARG A 222 -3.52 -19.31 -22.40
C ARG A 222 -3.43 -18.06 -23.26
N ASN A 223 -4.55 -17.49 -23.69
CA ASN A 223 -4.56 -16.29 -24.55
C ASN A 223 -4.27 -15.01 -23.75
N SER A 224 -4.52 -15.03 -22.44
CA SER A 224 -4.22 -13.94 -21.51
C SER A 224 -2.77 -13.93 -20.99
N LEU A 225 -2.00 -14.98 -21.28
CA LEU A 225 -0.69 -15.19 -20.68
C LEU A 225 0.37 -14.23 -21.20
N GLN A 226 1.19 -13.73 -20.28
CA GLN A 226 2.37 -12.93 -20.57
C GLN A 226 3.52 -13.40 -19.67
N SER A 227 4.61 -13.87 -20.26
CA SER A 227 5.87 -14.07 -19.54
C SER A 227 6.58 -12.71 -19.38
N TYR A 228 7.32 -12.57 -18.29
CA TYR A 228 8.16 -11.40 -18.04
C TYR A 228 9.45 -11.82 -17.37
N PHE A 229 10.58 -11.28 -17.86
CA PHE A 229 11.89 -11.62 -17.33
C PHE A 229 12.11 -10.89 -15.98
N ILE A 230 12.58 -11.60 -14.96
CA ILE A 230 12.92 -11.01 -13.65
C ILE A 230 14.43 -10.92 -13.48
N SER A 231 15.14 -12.03 -13.75
CA SER A 231 16.61 -12.11 -13.71
C SER A 231 17.08 -13.39 -14.41
N ASN A 232 18.38 -13.54 -14.66
CA ASN A 232 18.98 -14.76 -15.23
C ASN A 232 18.68 -16.06 -14.43
N ALA A 233 18.10 -15.95 -13.23
CA ALA A 233 17.69 -17.07 -12.39
C ALA A 233 16.18 -17.08 -12.05
N ALA A 234 15.38 -16.18 -12.61
CA ALA A 234 13.94 -16.10 -12.33
C ALA A 234 13.12 -15.50 -13.48
N GLU A 235 11.96 -16.09 -13.75
CA GLU A 235 10.99 -15.66 -14.75
C GLU A 235 9.62 -15.53 -14.09
N GLY A 236 8.86 -14.52 -14.51
CA GLY A 236 7.49 -14.31 -14.10
C GLY A 236 6.51 -14.72 -15.20
N LEU A 237 5.35 -15.20 -14.80
CA LEU A 237 4.22 -15.50 -15.66
C LEU A 237 2.96 -14.98 -15.02
N ARG A 238 2.16 -14.26 -15.80
CA ARG A 238 0.90 -13.65 -15.38
C ARG A 238 -0.15 -13.83 -16.45
N GLY A 239 -1.40 -13.67 -16.05
CA GLY A 239 -2.56 -13.76 -16.93
C GLY A 239 -3.82 -13.94 -16.12
N GLU A 240 -4.85 -14.46 -16.74
CA GLU A 240 -6.15 -14.74 -16.15
C GLU A 240 -6.36 -16.24 -15.98
N ALA A 241 -7.11 -16.60 -14.94
CA ALA A 241 -7.50 -17.96 -14.65
C ALA A 241 -8.94 -18.01 -14.13
N VAL A 242 -9.57 -19.18 -14.24
CA VAL A 242 -10.90 -19.47 -13.69
C VAL A 242 -10.81 -20.66 -12.74
N ALA A 243 -11.51 -20.59 -11.61
CA ALA A 243 -11.52 -21.62 -10.55
C ALA A 243 -12.69 -22.61 -10.68
N GLY A 244 -13.44 -22.56 -11.78
CA GLY A 244 -14.60 -23.41 -12.06
C GLY A 244 -15.38 -22.92 -13.28
N ARG A 245 -16.55 -23.52 -13.53
CA ARG A 245 -17.42 -23.15 -14.67
C ARG A 245 -18.28 -21.90 -14.41
N GLU A 246 -18.39 -21.45 -13.16
CA GLU A 246 -19.29 -20.37 -12.72
C GLU A 246 -18.55 -19.21 -12.03
N THR A 247 -17.23 -19.31 -11.91
CA THR A 247 -16.38 -18.26 -11.30
C THR A 247 -15.97 -17.23 -12.33
N GLN A 248 -16.04 -15.94 -11.96
CA GLN A 248 -15.42 -14.87 -12.76
C GLN A 248 -13.91 -15.13 -12.96
N PRO A 249 -13.32 -14.73 -14.09
CA PRO A 249 -11.88 -14.72 -14.27
C PRO A 249 -11.19 -13.89 -13.18
N PHE A 250 -10.03 -14.35 -12.73
CA PHE A 250 -9.17 -13.63 -11.80
C PHE A 250 -7.76 -13.53 -12.37
N GLN A 251 -7.11 -12.40 -12.13
CA GLN A 251 -5.73 -12.21 -12.58
C GLN A 251 -4.76 -12.85 -11.57
N PHE A 252 -3.68 -13.45 -12.06
CA PHE A 252 -2.60 -13.98 -11.23
C PHE A 252 -1.25 -13.47 -11.72
N ASP A 253 -0.29 -13.42 -10.79
CA ASP A 253 1.13 -13.20 -11.06
C ASP A 253 1.95 -14.25 -10.31
N CYS A 254 2.77 -14.98 -11.04
CA CYS A 254 3.56 -16.10 -10.53
C CYS A 254 5.02 -15.92 -10.90
N GLN A 255 5.93 -16.01 -9.92
CA GLN A 255 7.37 -15.88 -10.12
C GLN A 255 8.04 -17.23 -9.83
N VAL A 256 8.81 -17.73 -10.80
CA VAL A 256 9.48 -19.04 -10.76
C VAL A 256 10.99 -18.85 -10.78
N ASN A 257 11.69 -19.55 -9.89
CA ASN A 257 13.14 -19.64 -9.93
C ASN A 257 13.57 -20.69 -10.98
N LEU A 258 14.23 -20.23 -12.03
CA LEU A 258 14.64 -21.04 -13.18
C LEU A 258 15.69 -22.11 -12.84
N ARG A 259 16.42 -21.97 -11.72
CA ARG A 259 17.46 -22.93 -11.31
C ARG A 259 16.87 -24.20 -10.67
N ASN A 260 15.68 -24.12 -10.10
CA ASN A 260 15.06 -25.24 -9.38
C ASN A 260 13.58 -25.48 -9.74
N GLY A 261 13.02 -24.70 -10.66
CA GLY A 261 11.63 -24.82 -11.12
C GLY A 261 10.57 -24.48 -10.06
N ARG A 262 10.96 -23.94 -8.90
CA ARG A 262 10.01 -23.69 -7.80
C ARG A 262 9.42 -22.29 -7.90
N VAL A 263 8.12 -22.20 -7.66
CA VAL A 263 7.42 -20.92 -7.48
C VAL A 263 7.95 -20.25 -6.22
N THR A 264 8.56 -19.07 -6.38
CA THR A 264 9.07 -18.22 -5.29
C THR A 264 8.04 -17.22 -4.80
N ARG A 265 7.11 -16.82 -5.67
CA ARG A 265 5.99 -15.95 -5.34
C ARG A 265 4.77 -16.35 -6.17
N LEU A 266 3.59 -16.32 -5.55
CA LEU A 266 2.31 -16.39 -6.25
C LEU A 266 1.38 -15.35 -5.63
N ASP A 267 0.86 -14.48 -6.47
CA ASP A 267 -0.10 -13.43 -6.16
C ASP A 267 -1.31 -13.60 -7.09
N TYR A 268 -2.50 -13.20 -6.64
CA TYR A 268 -3.71 -13.26 -7.45
C TYR A 268 -4.79 -12.34 -6.88
N ASP A 269 -5.49 -11.66 -7.78
CA ASP A 269 -6.67 -10.88 -7.42
C ASP A 269 -7.78 -11.79 -6.90
N ASN A 270 -8.68 -11.22 -6.11
CA ASN A 270 -9.74 -11.92 -5.41
C ASN A 270 -10.53 -12.84 -6.36
N ALA A 271 -10.26 -14.15 -6.28
CA ALA A 271 -10.79 -15.19 -7.16
C ALA A 271 -12.26 -15.55 -6.86
N GLY A 272 -13.13 -14.53 -6.85
CA GLY A 272 -14.49 -14.63 -6.35
C GLY A 272 -14.52 -14.81 -4.82
N SER A 273 -14.37 -13.71 -4.08
CA SER A 273 -14.42 -13.68 -2.61
C SER A 273 -13.52 -14.72 -1.91
N ILE A 274 -12.22 -14.45 -1.82
CA ILE A 274 -11.37 -15.13 -0.84
C ILE A 274 -11.84 -14.63 0.53
N ALA A 275 -12.69 -15.40 1.19
CA ALA A 275 -13.17 -15.07 2.53
C ALA A 275 -11.99 -14.93 3.50
N ASP A 276 -12.13 -14.02 4.47
CA ASP A 276 -11.17 -13.85 5.56
C ASP A 276 -10.90 -15.19 6.25
N LEU A 277 -9.66 -15.45 6.66
CA LEU A 277 -9.32 -16.64 7.44
C LEU A 277 -10.06 -16.65 8.78
N THR A 278 -10.49 -15.49 9.28
CA THR A 278 -11.33 -15.35 10.47
C THR A 278 -12.68 -16.06 10.30
N PRO A 279 -13.01 -17.09 11.11
CA PRO A 279 -14.31 -17.74 11.03
C PRO A 279 -15.45 -16.79 11.37
N VAL A 280 -16.54 -16.88 10.62
CA VAL A 280 -17.79 -16.16 10.89
C VAL A 280 -18.92 -17.18 10.96
N PHE A 281 -19.59 -17.29 12.11
CA PHE A 281 -20.76 -18.15 12.25
C PHE A 281 -21.95 -17.54 11.48
N THR A 282 -22.71 -18.38 10.78
CA THR A 282 -23.85 -17.97 9.95
C THR A 282 -25.16 -18.62 10.35
N SER A 283 -25.14 -19.73 11.10
CA SER A 283 -26.37 -20.31 11.66
C SER A 283 -26.87 -19.63 12.94
N HIS A 284 -25.98 -19.04 13.74
CA HIS A 284 -26.31 -18.46 15.04
C HIS A 284 -25.53 -17.17 15.35
N GLN A 285 -26.10 -16.33 16.21
CA GLN A 285 -25.49 -15.11 16.75
C GLN A 285 -25.12 -15.26 18.24
N ASP A 286 -24.28 -14.36 18.75
CA ASP A 286 -23.95 -14.32 20.17
C ASP A 286 -25.17 -13.97 21.03
N GLY A 287 -25.36 -14.71 22.12
CA GLY A 287 -26.51 -14.60 23.03
C GLY A 287 -27.78 -15.34 22.58
N GLU A 288 -27.80 -15.96 21.40
CA GLU A 288 -28.99 -16.61 20.83
C GLU A 288 -29.52 -17.78 21.68
N ARG A 289 -30.85 -17.99 21.64
CA ARG A 289 -31.54 -19.07 22.35
C ARG A 289 -31.76 -20.29 21.47
N ILE A 290 -31.35 -21.47 21.95
CA ILE A 290 -31.56 -22.76 21.30
C ILE A 290 -32.76 -23.48 21.94
N THR A 291 -33.75 -23.82 21.11
CA THR A 291 -34.99 -24.53 21.51
C THR A 291 -34.97 -26.02 21.17
N THR A 292 -34.01 -26.46 20.36
CA THR A 292 -34.00 -27.77 19.69
C THR A 292 -33.18 -28.83 20.43
N GLN A 293 -33.38 -30.10 20.08
CA GLN A 293 -32.66 -31.26 20.65
C GLN A 293 -31.23 -31.41 20.07
N GLY A 294 -30.42 -30.35 20.18
CA GLY A 294 -29.19 -30.17 19.41
C GLY A 294 -29.39 -29.24 18.21
N PHE A 295 -28.31 -28.85 17.55
CA PHE A 295 -28.32 -27.83 16.49
C PHE A 295 -27.20 -28.08 15.47
N THR A 296 -27.34 -27.50 14.27
CA THR A 296 -26.31 -27.55 13.24
C THR A 296 -25.60 -26.21 13.22
N LEU A 297 -24.31 -26.20 13.59
CA LEU A 297 -23.49 -25.01 13.51
C LEU A 297 -22.95 -24.86 12.09
N THR A 298 -23.29 -23.77 11.40
CA THR A 298 -22.68 -23.41 10.12
C THR A 298 -21.95 -22.07 10.21
N GLY A 299 -20.94 -21.92 9.37
CA GLY A 299 -20.16 -20.68 9.26
C GLY A 299 -19.38 -20.62 7.96
N ARG A 300 -18.69 -19.49 7.75
CA ARG A 300 -17.78 -19.25 6.62
C ARG A 300 -16.40 -18.84 7.10
N THR A 301 -15.38 -19.18 6.31
CA THR A 301 -13.97 -18.82 6.48
C THR A 301 -13.30 -18.94 5.11
N GLN A 302 -12.00 -18.67 5.02
CA GLN A 302 -11.22 -18.90 3.80
C GLN A 302 -11.39 -20.35 3.27
N PRO A 303 -11.68 -20.55 1.96
CA PRO A 303 -11.82 -21.88 1.38
C PRO A 303 -10.60 -22.79 1.64
N ASN A 304 -10.86 -24.08 1.84
CA ASN A 304 -9.87 -25.11 2.20
C ASN A 304 -9.13 -24.89 3.55
N ALA A 305 -9.48 -23.87 4.35
CA ALA A 305 -8.94 -23.75 5.71
C ALA A 305 -9.39 -24.93 6.59
N ARG A 306 -8.49 -25.36 7.49
CA ARG A 306 -8.82 -26.35 8.52
C ARG A 306 -9.46 -25.63 9.69
N VAL A 307 -10.73 -25.91 9.95
CA VAL A 307 -11.51 -25.32 11.03
C VAL A 307 -11.65 -26.33 12.15
N ARG A 308 -11.03 -26.07 13.29
CA ARG A 308 -11.30 -26.80 14.54
C ARG A 308 -12.46 -26.14 15.25
N VAL A 309 -13.58 -26.86 15.35
CA VAL A 309 -14.79 -26.42 16.06
C VAL A 309 -14.85 -27.14 17.41
N GLN A 310 -14.92 -26.36 18.49
CA GLN A 310 -15.12 -26.86 19.85
C GLN A 310 -16.41 -26.28 20.44
N VAL A 311 -17.28 -27.13 20.97
CA VAL A 311 -18.52 -26.74 21.65
C VAL A 311 -18.57 -27.35 23.04
N ARG A 312 -18.67 -26.50 24.07
CA ARG A 312 -18.80 -26.92 25.48
C ARG A 312 -20.14 -26.45 26.03
N ALA A 313 -20.88 -27.36 26.66
CA ALA A 313 -22.06 -27.01 27.45
C ALA A 313 -21.68 -26.90 28.93
N SER A 314 -22.21 -25.90 29.61
CA SER A 314 -22.09 -25.68 31.06
C SER A 314 -23.48 -25.49 31.64
N THR A 315 -23.76 -26.08 32.79
CA THR A 315 -25.09 -26.07 33.40
C THR A 315 -24.97 -25.79 34.89
N ALA A 316 -25.50 -24.64 35.31
CA ALA A 316 -25.62 -24.33 36.74
C ALA A 316 -26.72 -25.20 37.36
N VAL A 317 -26.35 -26.03 38.34
CA VAL A 317 -27.28 -26.85 39.12
C VAL A 317 -27.81 -26.04 40.31
N LEU A 318 -29.04 -26.35 40.75
CA LEU A 318 -29.79 -25.69 41.83
C LEU A 318 -28.90 -25.33 43.04
N GLY A 319 -28.74 -24.03 43.30
CA GLY A 319 -27.93 -23.49 44.40
C GLY A 319 -26.81 -22.54 43.98
N GLY A 320 -26.43 -22.51 42.70
CA GLY A 320 -25.58 -21.45 42.14
C GLY A 320 -24.09 -21.48 42.50
N LEU A 321 -23.60 -22.49 43.24
CA LEU A 321 -22.19 -22.63 43.63
C LEU A 321 -21.42 -23.79 42.96
N ILE A 322 -22.08 -24.66 42.19
CA ILE A 322 -21.42 -25.82 41.56
C ILE A 322 -21.68 -25.80 40.05
N ASP A 323 -20.65 -25.40 39.29
CA ASP A 323 -20.56 -25.66 37.86
C ASP A 323 -20.14 -27.12 37.68
N VAL A 324 -21.09 -27.97 37.28
CA VAL A 324 -20.84 -29.41 37.08
C VAL A 324 -20.15 -29.60 35.73
N GLY A 325 -18.85 -29.32 35.72
CA GLY A 325 -17.85 -29.71 34.73
C GLY A 325 -18.28 -29.57 33.27
N GLY A 326 -18.02 -28.40 32.66
CA GLY A 326 -18.41 -28.09 31.29
C GLY A 326 -18.12 -29.21 30.27
N THR A 327 -19.18 -29.91 29.85
CA THR A 327 -19.12 -31.08 28.97
C THR A 327 -18.79 -30.66 27.55
N THR A 328 -17.73 -31.21 26.97
CA THR A 328 -17.41 -31.01 25.55
C THR A 328 -18.35 -31.86 24.69
N LEU A 329 -19.22 -31.21 23.93
CA LEU A 329 -20.17 -31.86 23.01
C LEU A 329 -19.55 -32.14 21.64
N VAL A 330 -18.64 -31.27 21.22
CA VAL A 330 -17.91 -31.35 19.96
C VAL A 330 -16.49 -30.84 20.20
N ASP A 331 -15.50 -31.59 19.73
CA ASP A 331 -14.17 -31.07 19.40
C ASP A 331 -13.74 -31.78 18.12
N ARG A 332 -13.84 -31.10 16.97
CA ARG A 332 -13.64 -31.72 15.65
C ARG A 332 -13.01 -30.74 14.67
N GLU A 333 -12.03 -31.24 13.90
CA GLU A 333 -11.51 -30.57 12.71
C GLU A 333 -12.39 -30.92 11.49
N VAL A 334 -12.77 -29.89 10.73
CA VAL A 334 -13.39 -29.98 9.42
C VAL A 334 -12.62 -29.10 8.43
N ILE A 335 -12.70 -29.41 7.13
CA ILE A 335 -12.12 -28.57 6.09
C ILE A 335 -13.26 -27.73 5.51
N ALA A 336 -13.06 -26.41 5.44
CA ALA A 336 -14.02 -25.51 4.79
C ALA A 336 -14.11 -25.83 3.30
N ASP A 337 -15.33 -25.86 2.76
CA ASP A 337 -15.59 -26.21 1.37
C ASP A 337 -15.03 -25.16 0.38
N ARG A 338 -15.22 -25.44 -0.91
CA ARG A 338 -14.77 -24.57 -2.02
C ARG A 338 -15.32 -23.14 -1.95
N ASP A 339 -16.48 -22.95 -1.32
CA ASP A 339 -17.22 -21.69 -1.18
C ASP A 339 -16.95 -21.06 0.21
N GLY A 340 -16.06 -21.66 1.00
CA GLY A 340 -15.64 -21.23 2.33
C GLY A 340 -16.53 -21.72 3.48
N ASN A 341 -17.56 -22.53 3.22
CA ASN A 341 -18.51 -22.93 4.26
C ASN A 341 -17.98 -24.11 5.09
N PHE A 342 -18.32 -24.13 6.37
CA PHE A 342 -18.17 -25.30 7.22
C PHE A 342 -19.48 -25.60 7.96
N SER A 343 -19.70 -26.87 8.29
CA SER A 343 -20.89 -27.33 9.00
C SER A 343 -20.54 -28.43 10.01
N VAL A 344 -21.05 -28.32 11.23
CA VAL A 344 -20.83 -29.29 12.31
C VAL A 344 -22.13 -29.55 13.06
N GLN A 345 -22.53 -30.82 13.16
CA GLN A 345 -23.69 -31.20 13.95
C GLN A 345 -23.34 -31.25 15.45
N VAL A 346 -23.99 -30.42 16.25
CA VAL A 346 -23.93 -30.45 17.71
C VAL A 346 -25.05 -31.33 18.24
N ARG A 347 -24.69 -32.37 18.99
CA ARG A 347 -25.65 -33.28 19.63
C ARG A 347 -26.17 -32.67 20.94
N ARG A 348 -27.39 -33.04 21.34
CA ARG A 348 -27.96 -32.66 22.64
C ARG A 348 -27.08 -33.19 23.78
N PRO A 349 -26.82 -32.41 24.84
CA PRO A 349 -26.31 -32.94 26.11
C PRO A 349 -27.26 -33.97 26.73
N VAL A 350 -26.74 -34.87 27.57
CA VAL A 350 -27.56 -35.84 28.33
C VAL A 350 -28.47 -35.13 29.34
N VAL A 351 -27.97 -34.06 29.97
CA VAL A 351 -28.73 -33.21 30.90
C VAL A 351 -28.84 -31.82 30.30
N VAL A 352 -30.06 -31.33 30.13
CA VAL A 352 -30.35 -29.99 29.60
C VAL A 352 -31.39 -29.31 30.49
N THR A 353 -31.06 -28.11 30.94
CA THR A 353 -31.93 -27.20 31.70
C THR A 353 -31.92 -25.83 31.03
N SER A 354 -32.90 -24.97 31.31
CA SER A 354 -32.92 -23.57 30.83
C SER A 354 -31.73 -22.72 31.32
N SER A 355 -30.95 -23.18 32.30
CA SER A 355 -29.68 -22.56 32.73
C SER A 355 -28.47 -23.00 31.90
N THR A 356 -28.63 -23.88 30.91
CA THR A 356 -27.51 -24.42 30.12
C THR A 356 -26.96 -23.38 29.14
N ARG A 357 -25.66 -23.11 29.23
CA ARG A 357 -24.91 -22.20 28.35
C ARG A 357 -23.95 -23.01 27.49
N TYR A 358 -23.97 -22.75 26.18
CA TYR A 358 -23.02 -23.32 25.22
C TYR A 358 -21.97 -22.27 24.85
N VAL A 359 -20.69 -22.62 24.94
CA VAL A 359 -19.58 -21.81 24.39
C VAL A 359 -19.09 -22.51 23.14
N VAL A 360 -19.13 -21.80 22.01
CA VAL A 360 -18.78 -22.29 20.68
C VAL A 360 -17.52 -21.55 20.22
N ARG A 361 -16.46 -22.29 19.91
CA ARG A 361 -15.19 -21.76 19.38
C ARG A 361 -14.92 -22.36 18.01
N ALA A 362 -14.47 -21.54 17.07
CA ALA A 362 -13.92 -21.97 15.80
C ALA A 362 -12.53 -21.37 15.62
N SER A 363 -11.54 -22.23 15.36
CA SER A 363 -10.16 -21.88 15.04
C SER A 363 -9.89 -22.31 13.60
N ALA A 364 -9.81 -21.38 12.66
CA ALA A 364 -9.39 -21.67 11.29
C ALA A 364 -7.88 -21.51 11.13
N SER A 365 -7.26 -22.46 10.42
CA SER A 365 -5.83 -22.46 10.14
C SER A 365 -5.55 -22.76 8.66
N LEU A 366 -4.63 -21.98 8.08
CA LEU A 366 -4.17 -22.13 6.71
C LEU A 366 -2.78 -21.49 6.55
N ASN A 367 -1.86 -22.14 5.82
CA ASN A 367 -0.51 -21.63 5.55
C ASN A 367 0.29 -21.17 6.80
N GLY A 368 0.08 -21.82 7.95
CA GLY A 368 0.72 -21.47 9.23
C GLY A 368 0.12 -20.25 9.95
N GLN A 369 -0.89 -19.59 9.37
CA GLN A 369 -1.70 -18.59 10.06
C GLN A 369 -2.87 -19.26 10.78
N THR A 370 -3.34 -18.64 11.86
CA THR A 370 -4.53 -19.06 12.62
C THR A 370 -5.37 -17.86 13.00
N ARG A 371 -6.69 -18.03 12.97
CA ARG A 371 -7.69 -17.03 13.38
C ARG A 371 -8.84 -17.70 14.11
N ASP A 372 -9.35 -17.02 15.14
CA ASP A 372 -10.32 -17.55 16.08
C ASP A 372 -11.61 -16.72 16.10
N ALA A 373 -12.72 -17.38 16.39
CA ALA A 373 -14.00 -16.76 16.71
C ALA A 373 -14.70 -17.53 17.84
N GLU A 374 -15.42 -16.80 18.71
CA GLU A 374 -16.23 -17.36 19.79
C GLU A 374 -17.64 -16.75 19.76
N ILE A 375 -18.66 -17.59 20.00
CA ILE A 375 -20.02 -17.15 20.34
C ILE A 375 -20.57 -17.97 21.52
N VAL A 376 -21.53 -17.39 22.23
CA VAL A 376 -22.20 -17.96 23.40
C VAL A 376 -23.68 -18.15 23.10
N LEU A 377 -24.15 -19.39 23.17
CA LEU A 377 -25.57 -19.72 23.00
C LEU A 377 -26.19 -20.08 24.36
N ARG A 378 -27.50 -19.88 24.50
CA ARG A 378 -28.25 -20.17 25.74
C ARG A 378 -29.35 -21.16 25.44
N GLN A 379 -29.60 -22.09 26.35
CA GLN A 379 -30.79 -22.91 26.30
C GLN A 379 -32.03 -22.04 26.60
N GLN A 380 -33.14 -22.30 25.90
CA GLN A 380 -34.45 -21.77 26.29
C GLN A 380 -35.10 -22.66 27.37
#